data_AF-A0A8T1AKE8-F1
#
_entry.id   AF-A0A8T1AKE8-F1
#
_cell.length_a   1.000
_cell.length_b   1.000
_cell.length_c   1.000
_cell.angle_alpha   90.00
_cell.angle_beta   90.00
_cell.angle_gamma   90.00
#
_symmetry.space_group_name_H-M   'P 1'
#
loop_
_entity.id
_entity.type
_entity.pdbx_description
1 polymer ?
#
loop_
_entity_poly.entity_id
_entity_poly.type
_entity_poly.pdbx_seq_one_letter_code
_entity_poly.pdbx_strand_id
1 'polypeptide(L)'
;MELMQGLSLHSFRRGAAQNANSNSSVSTPWILYRGGWSMTSISKAFNYIVSTTQEDQQVGKILAGWDSKAEPCLPTLHVFDAVVRHKIQQLQHVLFASAFGFSDSMNLRDDVLEVLMAVTMLHYHDMLKLAPDGPYIERMKRTIKQFSITETELASWAFTIHSDLVARRKSPANAESATALTVDDLVEKQTTLIQQQMEVIGNLSS
;
A
#
# COMPACT_ATOMS: atom_id res chain seq x y z
N MET A 1 -12.33 -36.24 -15.80
CA MET A 1 -12.77 -35.00 -15.13
C MET A 1 -11.79 -34.78 -13.99
N GLU A 2 -10.62 -34.22 -14.30
CA GLU A 2 -9.61 -33.83 -13.31
C GLU A 2 -9.79 -32.35 -13.02
N LEU A 3 -10.35 -32.03 -11.86
CA LEU A 3 -10.27 -30.73 -11.24
C LEU A 3 -9.83 -31.02 -9.82
N MET A 4 -8.77 -30.36 -9.35
CA MET A 4 -8.16 -30.41 -7.99
C MET A 4 -6.74 -30.99 -7.89
N GLN A 5 -5.88 -30.82 -8.90
CA GLN A 5 -4.43 -30.77 -8.66
C GLN A 5 -3.98 -29.31 -8.65
N GLY A 6 -3.53 -28.81 -7.49
CA GLY A 6 -2.79 -27.54 -7.40
C GLY A 6 -3.32 -26.46 -6.46
N LEU A 7 -4.45 -26.64 -5.78
CA LEU A 7 -4.94 -25.65 -4.81
C LEU A 7 -4.52 -26.01 -3.37
N SER A 8 -3.24 -25.77 -3.06
CA SER A 8 -2.82 -25.59 -1.67
C SER A 8 -3.21 -24.19 -1.21
N LEU A 9 -4.36 -24.06 -0.56
CA LEU A 9 -4.74 -22.83 0.15
C LEU A 9 -3.88 -22.68 1.41
N HIS A 10 -3.10 -21.60 1.50
CA HIS A 10 -2.22 -21.31 2.64
C HIS A 10 -2.93 -20.72 3.88
N SER A 11 -4.25 -20.81 4.00
CA SER A 11 -4.98 -20.16 5.09
C SER A 11 -5.86 -21.13 5.89
N PHE A 12 -5.25 -21.94 6.76
CA PHE A 12 -6.03 -22.51 7.86
C PHE A 12 -5.19 -22.91 9.08
N ARG A 13 -4.96 -21.98 10.03
CA ARG A 13 -4.57 -22.31 11.42
C ARG A 13 -4.97 -21.23 12.42
N ARG A 14 -6.24 -20.79 12.46
CA ARG A 14 -6.69 -19.89 13.55
C ARG A 14 -7.52 -20.61 14.64
N GLY A 15 -8.43 -21.53 14.31
CA GLY A 15 -9.33 -22.13 15.31
C GLY A 15 -8.65 -22.87 16.48
N ALA A 16 -7.85 -23.90 16.21
CA ALA A 16 -7.26 -24.72 17.27
C ALA A 16 -6.14 -24.00 18.06
N ALA A 17 -5.34 -23.18 17.37
CA ALA A 17 -4.28 -22.40 18.01
C ALA A 17 -4.85 -21.26 18.89
N GLN A 18 -5.93 -20.61 18.46
CA GLN A 18 -6.58 -19.55 19.22
C GLN A 18 -7.27 -20.10 20.48
N ASN A 19 -7.89 -21.28 20.41
CA ASN A 19 -8.47 -21.98 21.57
C ASN A 19 -7.41 -22.45 22.58
N ALA A 20 -6.22 -22.84 22.11
CA ALA A 20 -5.10 -23.18 22.98
C ALA A 20 -4.48 -21.92 23.62
N ASN A 21 -4.38 -20.81 22.88
CA ASN A 21 -3.87 -19.53 23.38
C ASN A 21 -4.80 -18.88 24.42
N SER A 22 -6.11 -19.17 24.40
CA SER A 22 -7.05 -18.68 25.41
C SER A 22 -7.05 -19.45 26.73
N ASN A 23 -6.27 -20.54 26.83
CA ASN A 23 -6.17 -21.32 28.06
C ASN A 23 -4.91 -20.90 28.84
N SER A 24 -5.11 -20.26 30.00
CA SER A 24 -4.04 -19.79 30.88
C SER A 24 -3.14 -20.90 31.44
N SER A 25 -3.57 -22.17 31.37
CA SER A 25 -2.75 -23.32 31.79
C SER A 25 -1.74 -23.78 30.72
N VAL A 26 -1.83 -23.27 29.49
CA VAL A 26 -0.96 -23.67 28.38
C VAL A 26 -0.02 -22.51 28.05
N SER A 27 1.28 -22.71 28.25
CA SER A 27 2.26 -21.66 27.98
C SER A 27 2.48 -21.48 26.47
N THR A 28 2.50 -20.23 26.01
CA THR A 28 2.80 -19.87 24.62
C THR A 28 4.09 -20.51 24.09
N PRO A 29 5.20 -20.61 24.85
CA PRO A 29 6.40 -21.33 24.42
C PRO A 29 6.16 -22.80 24.06
N TRP A 30 5.27 -23.49 24.79
CA TRP A 30 4.94 -24.89 24.55
C TRP A 30 4.16 -25.10 23.23
N ILE A 31 3.23 -24.20 22.93
CA ILE A 31 2.48 -24.19 21.67
C ILE A 31 3.40 -23.95 20.48
N LEU A 32 4.32 -22.99 20.61
CA LEU A 32 5.28 -22.66 19.55
C LEU A 32 6.24 -23.83 19.26
N TYR A 33 6.78 -24.47 20.31
CA TYR A 33 7.64 -25.65 20.19
C TYR A 33 6.92 -26.83 19.53
N ARG A 34 5.70 -27.16 19.97
CA ARG A 34 4.88 -28.25 19.41
C ARG A 34 4.33 -27.94 18.02
N GLY A 35 4.18 -26.66 17.70
CA GLY A 35 3.80 -26.18 16.37
C GLY A 35 4.93 -26.27 15.34
N GLY A 36 6.14 -26.66 15.75
CA GLY A 36 7.31 -26.75 14.87
C GLY A 36 7.85 -25.38 14.43
N TRP A 37 7.52 -24.31 15.16
CA TRP A 37 8.02 -22.98 14.84
C TRP A 37 9.47 -22.87 15.32
N SER A 38 10.39 -22.63 14.40
CA SER A 38 11.79 -22.36 14.79
C SER A 38 11.87 -21.03 15.55
N MET A 39 12.87 -20.89 16.44
CA MET A 39 13.11 -19.62 17.15
C MET A 39 13.31 -18.46 16.15
N THR A 40 13.91 -18.73 15.00
CA THR A 40 14.05 -17.81 13.88
C THR A 40 12.70 -17.42 13.27
N SER A 41 11.77 -18.36 13.13
CA SER A 41 10.41 -18.12 12.63
C SER A 41 9.58 -17.26 13.60
N ILE A 42 9.75 -17.49 14.90
CA ILE A 42 9.09 -16.71 15.97
C ILE A 42 9.66 -15.29 15.99
N SER A 43 10.98 -15.14 15.99
CA SER A 43 11.64 -13.83 15.94
C SER A 43 11.26 -13.03 14.69
N LYS A 44 11.16 -13.67 13.52
CA LYS A 44 10.66 -13.01 12.31
C LYS A 44 9.21 -12.54 12.43
N ALA A 45 8.33 -13.35 13.03
CA ALA A 45 6.94 -12.97 13.25
C ALA A 45 6.81 -11.81 14.24
N PHE A 46 7.58 -11.81 15.34
CA PHE A 46 7.63 -10.68 16.27
C PHE A 46 8.20 -9.43 15.61
N ASN A 47 9.26 -9.54 14.81
CA ASN A 47 9.81 -8.39 14.08
C ASN A 47 8.83 -7.82 13.05
N TYR A 48 7.90 -8.62 12.53
CA TYR A 48 6.83 -8.15 11.62
C TYR A 48 5.64 -7.54 12.37
N ILE A 49 5.39 -7.97 13.62
CA ILE A 49 4.32 -7.40 14.47
C ILE A 49 4.80 -6.10 15.14
N VAL A 50 6.10 -6.02 15.41
CA VAL A 50 6.77 -4.90 16.11
C VAL A 50 7.55 -4.03 15.12
N SER A 51 7.49 -4.31 13.81
CA SER A 51 8.07 -3.41 12.80
C SER A 51 7.38 -2.06 12.87
N THR A 52 8.16 -1.01 12.67
CA THR A 52 7.59 0.33 12.51
C THR A 52 7.15 0.50 11.06
N THR A 53 6.37 1.55 10.81
CA THR A 53 6.00 1.98 9.46
C THR A 53 7.21 2.11 8.53
N GLN A 54 8.40 2.43 9.06
CA GLN A 54 9.62 2.55 8.26
C GLN A 54 10.10 1.21 7.71
N GLU A 55 10.17 0.16 8.53
CA GLU A 55 10.59 -1.17 8.07
C GLU A 55 9.56 -1.75 7.09
N ASP A 56 8.27 -1.55 7.33
CA ASP A 56 7.21 -1.98 6.41
C ASP A 56 7.34 -1.29 5.05
N GLN A 57 7.65 0.01 5.02
CA GLN A 57 7.95 0.74 3.79
C GLN A 57 9.20 0.20 3.08
N GLN A 58 10.26 -0.15 3.82
CA GLN A 58 11.47 -0.74 3.24
C GLN A 58 11.17 -2.10 2.61
N VAL A 59 10.42 -2.96 3.30
CA VAL A 59 9.98 -4.26 2.77
C VAL A 59 9.12 -4.05 1.53
N GLY A 60 8.17 -3.11 1.56
CA GLY A 60 7.33 -2.77 0.41
C GLY A 60 8.14 -2.34 -0.82
N LYS A 61 9.19 -1.52 -0.63
CA LYS A 61 10.12 -1.13 -1.70
C LYS A 61 10.85 -2.33 -2.29
N ILE A 62 11.44 -3.18 -1.45
CA ILE A 62 12.15 -4.40 -1.89
C ILE A 62 11.22 -5.31 -2.69
N LEU A 63 9.99 -5.54 -2.20
CA LEU A 63 8.99 -6.37 -2.90
C LEU A 63 8.55 -5.78 -4.24
N ALA A 64 8.52 -4.45 -4.35
CA ALA A 64 8.25 -3.75 -5.60
C ALA A 64 9.47 -3.70 -6.55
N GLY A 65 10.62 -4.29 -6.17
CA GLY A 65 11.85 -4.29 -6.95
C GLY A 65 12.73 -3.04 -6.80
N TRP A 66 12.49 -2.23 -5.78
CA TRP A 66 13.26 -1.01 -5.47
C TRP A 66 14.30 -1.28 -4.39
N ASP A 67 15.32 -0.42 -4.31
CA ASP A 67 16.22 -0.39 -3.15
C ASP A 67 15.47 0.03 -1.88
N SER A 68 15.82 -0.52 -0.72
CA SER A 68 15.14 -0.21 0.55
C SER A 68 15.25 1.27 0.95
N LYS A 69 16.32 1.95 0.51
CA LYS A 69 16.55 3.38 0.71
C LYS A 69 16.12 4.23 -0.48
N ALA A 70 15.54 3.64 -1.53
CA ALA A 70 15.02 4.41 -2.65
C ALA A 70 13.93 5.37 -2.16
N GLU A 71 13.91 6.58 -2.73
CA GLU A 71 12.82 7.54 -2.57
C GLU A 71 12.07 7.62 -3.91
N PRO A 72 11.00 6.82 -4.09
CA PRO A 72 10.28 6.80 -5.34
C PRO A 72 9.64 8.16 -5.60
N CYS A 73 9.97 8.77 -6.73
CA CYS A 73 9.23 9.92 -7.23
C CYS A 73 7.91 9.42 -7.83
N LEU A 74 6.79 9.85 -7.25
CA LEU A 74 5.45 9.48 -7.71
C LEU A 74 4.91 10.51 -8.72
N PRO A 75 4.15 10.10 -9.74
CA PRO A 75 3.45 11.03 -10.61
C PRO A 75 2.40 11.81 -9.82
N THR A 76 2.16 13.07 -10.20
CA THR A 76 1.21 13.97 -9.53
C THR A 76 0.31 14.66 -10.55
N LEU A 77 -0.89 15.03 -10.11
CA LEU A 77 -1.82 15.85 -10.88
C LEU A 77 -1.66 17.35 -10.58
N HIS A 78 -0.77 17.73 -9.65
CA HIS A 78 -0.50 19.12 -9.31
C HIS A 78 0.15 19.93 -10.45
N VAL A 79 0.71 19.25 -11.45
CA VAL A 79 1.27 19.88 -12.67
C VAL A 79 0.21 20.59 -13.52
N PHE A 80 -1.06 20.25 -13.36
CA PHE A 80 -2.16 20.84 -14.13
C PHE A 80 -2.76 22.07 -13.45
N ASP A 81 -3.26 23.01 -14.26
CA ASP A 81 -4.09 24.11 -13.79
C ASP A 81 -5.44 23.62 -13.23
N ALA A 82 -6.17 24.54 -12.57
CA ALA A 82 -7.42 24.21 -11.89
C ALA A 82 -8.51 23.69 -12.85
N VAL A 83 -8.56 24.16 -14.09
CA VAL A 83 -9.58 23.77 -15.06
C VAL A 83 -9.35 22.34 -15.52
N VAL A 84 -8.12 22.01 -15.90
CA VAL A 84 -7.75 20.65 -16.29
C VAL A 84 -7.87 19.69 -15.11
N ARG A 85 -7.42 20.11 -13.92
CA ARG A 85 -7.54 19.31 -12.70
C ARG A 85 -8.99 18.98 -12.36
N HIS A 86 -9.91 19.94 -12.51
CA HIS A 86 -11.33 19.69 -12.28
C HIS A 86 -11.89 18.63 -13.24
N LYS A 87 -11.55 18.68 -14.53
CA LYS A 87 -11.94 17.63 -15.50
C LYS A 87 -11.37 16.26 -15.10
N ILE A 88 -10.10 16.20 -14.68
CA ILE A 88 -9.47 14.95 -14.25
C ILE A 88 -10.14 14.41 -12.98
N GLN A 89 -10.52 15.27 -12.03
CA GLN A 89 -11.25 14.86 -10.82
C GLN A 89 -12.63 14.28 -11.14
N GLN A 90 -13.36 14.85 -12.10
CA GLN A 90 -14.62 14.28 -12.56
C GLN A 90 -14.44 12.86 -13.12
N LEU A 91 -13.38 12.67 -13.92
CA LEU A 91 -13.02 11.36 -14.46
C LEU A 91 -12.62 10.37 -13.34
N GLN A 92 -11.79 10.82 -12.39
CA GLN A 92 -11.36 10.04 -11.23
C GLN A 92 -12.55 9.57 -10.40
N HIS A 93 -13.50 10.44 -10.09
CA HIS A 93 -14.68 10.11 -9.30
C HIS A 93 -15.52 8.98 -9.94
N VAL A 94 -15.65 8.96 -11.27
CA VAL A 94 -16.40 7.89 -11.97
C VAL A 94 -15.59 6.60 -12.08
N LEU A 95 -14.28 6.69 -12.34
CA LEU A 95 -13.41 5.52 -12.44
C LEU A 95 -13.24 4.81 -11.09
N PHE A 96 -13.14 5.57 -10.01
CA PHE A 96 -12.91 5.08 -8.65
C PHE A 96 -14.17 5.13 -7.77
N ALA A 97 -15.36 5.25 -8.34
CA ALA A 97 -16.61 5.37 -7.57
C ALA A 97 -16.79 4.28 -6.49
N SER A 98 -16.23 3.08 -6.70
CA SER A 98 -16.27 1.96 -5.75
C SER A 98 -15.23 2.05 -4.63
N ALA A 99 -14.40 3.09 -4.60
CA ALA A 99 -13.39 3.33 -3.56
C ALA A 99 -13.88 4.28 -2.46
N PHE A 100 -15.10 4.81 -2.59
CA PHE A 100 -15.72 5.77 -1.67
C PHE A 100 -17.14 5.33 -1.31
N GLY A 101 -17.73 5.98 -0.32
CA GLY A 101 -19.09 5.67 0.17
C GLY A 101 -19.10 4.64 1.30
N PHE A 102 -17.93 4.29 1.84
CA PHE A 102 -17.78 3.57 3.09
C PHE A 102 -17.59 4.55 4.25
N SER A 103 -17.50 4.02 5.48
CA SER A 103 -17.02 4.81 6.62
C SER A 103 -15.66 5.42 6.30
N ASP A 104 -15.37 6.63 6.78
CA ASP A 104 -14.15 7.38 6.43
C ASP A 104 -12.85 6.57 6.59
N SER A 105 -12.78 5.67 7.57
CA SER A 105 -11.64 4.78 7.81
C SER A 105 -11.40 3.72 6.72
N MET A 106 -12.38 3.46 5.86
CA MET A 106 -12.34 2.46 4.79
C MET A 106 -12.26 3.08 3.40
N ASN A 107 -12.40 4.40 3.28
CA ASN A 107 -12.25 5.10 2.01
C ASN A 107 -10.76 5.22 1.64
N LEU A 108 -10.44 5.16 0.35
CA LEU A 108 -9.10 5.51 -0.09
C LEU A 108 -8.83 7.00 0.18
N ARG A 109 -7.62 7.30 0.68
CA ARG A 109 -7.18 8.69 0.88
C ARG A 109 -7.04 9.42 -0.45
N ASP A 110 -7.29 10.72 -0.45
CA ASP A 110 -7.24 11.56 -1.65
C ASP A 110 -5.87 11.57 -2.34
N ASP A 111 -4.79 11.54 -1.57
CA ASP A 111 -3.41 11.49 -2.07
C ASP A 111 -3.12 10.19 -2.83
N VAL A 112 -3.65 9.07 -2.36
CA VAL A 112 -3.53 7.75 -3.02
C VAL A 112 -4.30 7.75 -4.35
N LEU A 113 -5.51 8.29 -4.35
CA LEU A 113 -6.32 8.39 -5.56
C LEU A 113 -5.68 9.26 -6.62
N GLU A 114 -5.09 10.38 -6.21
CA GLU A 114 -4.38 11.28 -7.12
C GLU A 114 -3.29 10.53 -7.87
N VAL A 115 -2.44 9.80 -7.13
CA VAL A 115 -1.36 9.00 -7.72
C VAL A 115 -1.92 7.90 -8.61
N LEU A 116 -2.94 7.16 -8.17
CA LEU A 116 -3.57 6.11 -8.99
C LEU A 116 -4.16 6.66 -10.28
N MET A 117 -4.80 7.83 -10.24
CA MET A 117 -5.34 8.50 -11.42
C MET A 117 -4.23 8.95 -12.37
N ALA A 118 -3.16 9.54 -11.83
CA ALA A 118 -2.00 9.94 -12.62
C ALA A 118 -1.34 8.74 -13.32
N VAL A 119 -1.13 7.63 -12.61
CA VAL A 119 -0.61 6.36 -13.16
C VAL A 119 -1.55 5.78 -14.23
N THR A 120 -2.86 5.81 -13.97
CA THR A 120 -3.89 5.36 -14.92
C THR A 120 -3.77 6.10 -16.25
N MET A 121 -3.71 7.44 -16.21
CA MET A 121 -3.55 8.27 -17.41
C MET A 121 -2.20 8.02 -18.10
N LEU A 122 -1.13 7.97 -17.32
CA LEU A 122 0.24 7.79 -17.80
C LEU A 122 0.39 6.52 -18.66
N HIS A 123 -0.23 5.41 -18.24
CA HIS A 123 -0.10 4.11 -18.90
C HIS A 123 -1.27 3.74 -19.82
N TYR A 124 -2.26 4.62 -20.00
CA TYR A 124 -3.43 4.32 -20.84
C TYR A 124 -3.05 3.87 -22.25
N HIS A 125 -2.16 4.60 -22.92
CA HIS A 125 -1.82 4.31 -24.30
C HIS A 125 -0.99 3.03 -24.47
N ASP A 126 -0.12 2.72 -23.50
CA ASP A 126 0.63 1.46 -23.50
C ASP A 126 -0.32 0.28 -23.29
N MET A 127 -1.24 0.41 -22.34
CA MET A 127 -2.28 -0.58 -22.10
C MET A 127 -3.22 -0.77 -23.30
N LEU A 128 -3.51 0.31 -24.05
CA LEU A 128 -4.32 0.25 -25.25
C LEU A 128 -3.65 -0.60 -26.35
N LYS A 129 -2.31 -0.54 -26.46
CA LYS A 129 -1.54 -1.37 -27.38
C LYS A 129 -1.46 -2.83 -26.93
N LEU A 130 -1.30 -3.05 -25.63
CA LEU A 130 -1.12 -4.38 -25.06
C LEU A 130 -2.43 -5.19 -25.00
N ALA A 131 -3.53 -4.54 -24.63
CA ALA A 131 -4.83 -5.18 -24.42
C ALA A 131 -5.97 -4.23 -24.82
N PRO A 132 -6.21 -4.02 -26.13
CA PRO A 132 -7.18 -3.04 -26.64
C PRO A 132 -8.61 -3.32 -26.19
N ASP A 133 -8.96 -4.59 -25.99
CA ASP A 133 -10.28 -5.05 -25.57
C ASP A 133 -10.34 -5.34 -24.05
N GLY A 134 -9.32 -4.89 -23.30
CA GLY A 134 -9.28 -5.08 -21.86
C GLY A 134 -10.36 -4.26 -21.14
N PRO A 135 -10.89 -4.76 -20.00
CA PRO A 135 -11.95 -4.07 -19.24
C PRO A 135 -11.51 -2.67 -18.77
N TYR A 136 -10.20 -2.50 -18.51
CA TYR A 136 -9.59 -1.21 -18.23
C TYR A 136 -9.78 -0.21 -19.38
N ILE A 137 -9.44 -0.61 -20.61
CA ILE A 137 -9.53 0.24 -21.80
C ILE A 137 -10.97 0.56 -22.13
N GLU A 138 -11.86 -0.42 -22.09
CA GLU A 138 -13.30 -0.19 -22.31
C GLU A 138 -13.87 0.82 -21.32
N ARG A 139 -13.54 0.67 -20.03
CA ARG A 139 -14.00 1.60 -18.98
C ARG A 139 -13.43 2.99 -19.19
N MET A 140 -12.15 3.11 -19.51
CA MET A 140 -11.51 4.41 -19.75
C MET A 140 -12.14 5.11 -20.96
N LYS A 141 -12.27 4.41 -22.11
CA LYS A 141 -12.90 4.94 -23.33
C LYS A 141 -14.34 5.42 -23.11
N ARG A 142 -15.13 4.63 -22.39
CA ARG A 142 -16.51 5.01 -22.03
C ARG A 142 -16.53 6.30 -21.21
N THR A 143 -15.65 6.39 -20.22
CA THR A 143 -15.67 7.51 -19.28
C THR A 143 -15.12 8.80 -19.91
N ILE A 144 -14.05 8.73 -20.72
CA ILE A 144 -13.55 9.92 -21.42
C ILE A 144 -14.59 10.46 -22.42
N LYS A 145 -15.33 9.57 -23.10
CA LYS A 145 -16.43 9.96 -23.99
C LYS A 145 -17.56 10.66 -23.25
N GLN A 146 -17.90 10.20 -22.03
CA GLN A 146 -18.92 10.84 -21.19
C GLN A 146 -18.57 12.28 -20.83
N PHE A 147 -17.29 12.58 -20.61
CA PHE A 147 -16.80 13.92 -20.26
C PHE A 147 -16.30 14.73 -21.45
N SER A 148 -16.56 14.27 -22.69
CA SER A 148 -16.10 14.92 -23.92
C SER A 148 -14.58 15.17 -23.94
N ILE A 149 -13.81 14.26 -23.33
CA ILE A 149 -12.35 14.28 -23.35
C ILE A 149 -11.89 13.47 -24.57
N THR A 150 -11.07 14.10 -25.40
CA THR A 150 -10.48 13.46 -26.58
C THR A 150 -9.30 12.56 -26.21
N GLU A 151 -9.01 11.55 -27.04
CA GLU A 151 -7.80 10.72 -26.84
C GLU A 151 -6.51 11.55 -26.93
N THR A 152 -6.51 12.63 -27.72
CA THR A 152 -5.39 13.57 -27.84
C THR A 152 -5.20 14.42 -26.60
N GLU A 153 -6.26 14.89 -25.95
CA GLU A 153 -6.19 15.53 -24.63
C GLU A 153 -5.64 14.57 -23.58
N LEU A 154 -6.12 13.32 -23.54
CA LEU A 154 -5.62 12.34 -22.60
C LEU A 154 -4.12 12.04 -22.83
N ALA A 155 -3.70 11.93 -24.09
CA ALA A 155 -2.29 11.74 -24.45
C ALA A 155 -1.42 12.95 -24.07
N SER A 156 -1.93 14.18 -24.23
CA SER A 156 -1.20 15.39 -23.82
C SER A 156 -1.04 15.44 -22.30
N TRP A 157 -2.07 15.06 -21.53
CA TRP A 157 -1.99 14.97 -20.08
C TRP A 157 -0.98 13.89 -19.63
N ALA A 158 -1.00 12.71 -20.24
CA ALA A 158 -0.02 11.66 -19.96
C ALA A 158 1.42 12.15 -20.22
N PHE A 159 1.64 12.88 -21.32
CA PHE A 159 2.93 13.47 -21.65
C PHE A 159 3.38 14.53 -20.63
N THR A 160 2.47 15.39 -20.16
CA THR A 160 2.75 16.38 -19.11
C THR A 160 3.15 15.71 -17.80
N ILE A 161 2.40 14.69 -17.36
CA ILE A 161 2.74 13.91 -16.15
C ILE A 161 4.11 13.26 -16.29
N HIS A 162 4.38 12.63 -17.43
CA HIS A 162 5.67 11.97 -17.69
C HIS A 162 6.83 12.97 -17.65
N SER A 163 6.66 14.12 -18.30
CA SER A 163 7.69 15.16 -18.37
C SER A 163 8.03 15.73 -16.99
N ASP A 164 7.01 16.02 -16.18
CA ASP A 164 7.18 16.42 -14.78
C ASP A 164 7.89 15.35 -13.95
N LEU A 165 7.44 14.09 -14.06
CA LEU A 165 8.02 12.97 -13.32
C LEU A 165 9.51 12.80 -13.63
N VAL A 166 9.89 12.90 -14.90
CA VAL A 166 11.30 12.83 -15.33
C VAL A 166 12.08 14.04 -14.84
N ALA A 167 11.50 15.24 -14.83
CA ALA A 167 12.16 16.45 -14.33
C ALA A 167 12.42 16.35 -12.82
N ARG A 168 11.41 15.97 -12.02
CA ARG A 168 11.56 15.80 -10.56
C ARG A 168 12.53 14.67 -10.20
N ARG A 169 12.58 13.59 -10.98
CA ARG A 169 13.59 12.53 -10.77
C ARG A 169 15.03 13.03 -10.99
N LYS A 170 15.24 14.01 -11.87
CA LYS A 170 16.57 14.57 -12.17
C LYS A 170 17.00 15.66 -11.19
N SER A 171 16.08 16.22 -10.40
CA SER A 171 16.35 17.28 -9.43
C SER A 171 16.11 16.78 -8.00
N PRO A 172 17.05 16.04 -7.38
CA PRO A 172 16.88 15.51 -6.04
C PRO A 172 17.03 16.56 -4.91
N ALA A 173 17.19 17.84 -5.22
CA ALA A 173 17.43 18.89 -4.23
C ALA A 173 16.17 19.74 -3.99
N ASN A 174 15.27 19.22 -3.16
CA ASN A 174 14.34 19.92 -2.26
C ASN A 174 13.17 18.99 -1.92
N ALA A 175 13.46 17.88 -1.24
CA ALA A 175 12.47 17.28 -0.36
C ALA A 175 12.60 18.00 0.97
N GLU A 176 11.56 18.73 1.34
CA GLU A 176 11.39 19.35 2.64
C GLU A 176 11.72 18.32 3.74
N SER A 177 12.46 18.81 4.72
CA SER A 177 12.85 18.10 5.94
C SER A 177 11.61 17.52 6.62
N ALA A 178 11.30 16.25 6.32
CA ALA A 178 10.61 15.39 7.26
C ALA A 178 11.57 15.27 8.44
N THR A 179 11.25 15.97 9.52
CA THR A 179 11.99 15.94 10.78
C THR A 179 12.36 14.50 11.11
N ALA A 180 13.63 14.16 10.91
CA ALA A 180 14.18 12.90 11.33
C ALA A 180 13.92 12.80 12.83
N LEU A 181 13.02 11.90 13.21
CA LEU A 181 12.78 11.57 14.61
C LEU A 181 14.13 11.30 15.25
N THR A 182 14.42 12.06 16.31
CA THR A 182 15.70 11.97 16.97
C THR A 182 15.83 10.60 17.63
N VAL A 183 17.08 10.16 17.88
CA VAL A 183 17.34 8.89 18.57
C VAL A 183 16.59 8.85 19.91
N ASP A 184 16.44 10.00 20.58
CA ASP A 184 15.69 10.13 21.82
C ASP A 184 14.20 9.83 21.65
N ASP A 185 13.57 10.31 20.56
CA ASP A 185 12.15 10.01 20.26
C ASP A 185 11.92 8.51 20.02
N LEU A 186 12.90 7.82 19.41
CA LEU A 186 12.83 6.39 19.15
C LEU A 186 12.98 5.58 20.45
N VAL A 187 13.90 6.00 21.34
CA VAL A 187 14.11 5.39 22.65
C VAL A 187 12.87 5.57 23.54
N GLU A 188 12.23 6.74 23.51
CA GLU A 188 10.99 7.00 24.26
C GLU A 188 9.83 6.11 23.77
N LYS A 189 9.67 5.97 22.45
CA LYS A 189 8.69 5.05 21.85
C LYS A 189 8.98 3.58 22.18
N GLN A 190 10.23 3.14 22.15
CA GLN A 190 10.58 1.78 22.56
C GLN A 190 10.32 1.55 24.04
N THR A 191 10.62 2.53 24.88
CA THR A 191 10.41 2.43 26.33
C THR A 191 8.93 2.30 26.67
N THR A 192 8.09 3.13 26.05
CA THR A 192 6.63 3.06 26.22
C THR A 192 6.05 1.72 25.72
N LEU A 193 6.56 1.18 24.60
CA LEU A 193 6.12 -0.11 24.08
C LEU A 193 6.49 -1.28 25.02
N ILE A 194 7.72 -1.28 25.56
CA ILE A 194 8.18 -2.28 26.53
C ILE A 194 7.32 -2.21 27.80
N GLN A 195 6.97 -1.01 28.25
CA GLN A 195 6.17 -0.80 29.46
C GLN A 195 4.73 -1.32 29.28
N GLN A 196 4.12 -1.07 28.11
CA GLN A 196 2.82 -1.64 27.75
C GLN A 196 2.88 -3.17 27.66
N GLN A 197 3.97 -3.73 27.12
CA GLN A 197 4.15 -5.19 27.07
C GLN A 197 4.30 -5.80 28.46
N MET A 198 5.05 -5.15 29.37
CA MET A 198 5.17 -5.61 30.76
C MET A 198 3.81 -5.57 31.49
N GLU A 199 2.99 -4.55 31.23
CA GLU A 199 1.66 -4.42 31.82
C GLU A 199 0.70 -5.50 31.29
N VAL A 200 0.72 -5.78 29.99
CA VAL A 200 -0.05 -6.88 29.39
C VAL A 200 0.40 -8.24 29.93
N ILE A 201 1.71 -8.46 30.08
CA ILE A 201 2.25 -9.71 30.66
C ILE A 201 1.85 -9.83 32.14
N GLY A 202 1.90 -8.74 32.90
CA GLY A 202 1.47 -8.71 34.31
C GLY A 202 -0.01 -9.06 34.48
N ASN A 203 -0.86 -8.48 33.63
CA ASN A 203 -2.31 -8.73 33.63
C ASN A 203 -2.68 -10.14 33.14
N LEU A 204 -1.80 -10.81 32.38
CA LEU A 204 -1.95 -12.21 31.98
C LEU A 204 -1.40 -13.21 33.02
N SER A 205 -0.63 -12.72 34.01
CA SER A 205 -0.05 -13.51 35.11
C SER A 205 -0.81 -13.42 36.43
N SER A 206 -1.91 -12.65 36.46
CA SER A 206 -2.85 -12.50 37.58
C SER A 206 -4.09 -13.37 37.36
#